data_AF-A0A8K0J085-F1
#
_entry.id   AF-A0A8K0J085-F1
#
_cell.length_a   1.000
_cell.length_b   1.000
_cell.length_c   1.000
_cell.angle_alpha   90.00
_cell.angle_beta   90.00
_cell.angle_gamma   90.00
#
_symmetry.space_group_name_H-M   'P 1'
#
loop_
_entity.id
_entity.type
_entity.pdbx_description
1 polymer ?
#
loop_
_entity_poly.entity_id
_entity_poly.type
_entity_poly.pdbx_seq_one_letter_code
_entity_poly.pdbx_strand_id
1 'polypeptide(L)'
;MGALSLLLHPNQLRSVIQWKLWHNPVHRRDPSTEPETVKECFRLLGLTSRSFALVIQELTPELLLPVALFYLVLRGLDTIEDDMTIPVKKKATLLQEFHETMEVDGWQYHESNEKDKELLEKFDIVIIELKKIKPQYYDIIKDITRKMGNGMADYAQNDDMIKDGVQTIQEYELYCHYVAGLVGEGLTRLFVESGLGNPKLAERPSLTESMGQFLQKTNIIRDIREDWQDGRRWYPKEIWSQHVDKWEDMLDPKYEDRALNCVSHMILDALKHVEECLFYMAGMREQSVFNFVAIPQGMAIASMEFMFRNPDVLKRNVKITKGDACQIMLDCTQNLGTLCDVFRKYVRKIQKKNDPNDPNYLNISVRCAKIEQFIETLYPTQNPKMLAAENSQLQQKQQPGMGAGETALMFGIVVSALACVSGIMIGTAWLMGAQFPNVFKEAARFLNQLTGSNSSPSNPIITGRDEL
;
A
#
# COMPACT_ATOMS: atom_id res chain seq x y z
N MET A 1 18.09 -4.71 19.50
CA MET A 1 19.12 -3.75 19.06
C MET A 1 19.10 -2.56 20.00
N GLY A 2 20.19 -2.34 20.76
CA GLY A 2 20.27 -1.27 21.76
C GLY A 2 20.48 0.11 21.14
N ALA A 3 20.28 1.18 21.93
CA ALA A 3 20.41 2.57 21.46
C ALA A 3 21.79 2.90 20.84
N LEU A 4 22.85 2.22 21.29
CA LEU A 4 24.22 2.39 20.77
C LEU A 4 24.41 1.88 19.34
N SER A 5 23.66 0.85 18.89
CA SER A 5 23.80 0.35 17.51
C SER A 5 23.19 1.28 16.47
N LEU A 6 22.24 2.14 16.88
CA LEU A 6 21.63 3.15 16.01
C LEU A 6 22.57 4.33 15.70
N LEU A 7 23.54 4.62 16.58
CA LEU A 7 24.54 5.68 16.34
C LEU A 7 25.46 5.35 15.14
N LEU A 8 25.66 4.06 14.85
CA LEU A 8 26.43 3.58 13.69
C LEU A 8 25.60 3.55 12.39
N HIS A 9 24.29 3.81 12.46
CA HIS A 9 23.38 3.84 11.32
C HIS A 9 22.60 5.17 11.28
N PRO A 10 23.23 6.28 10.85
CA PRO A 10 22.67 7.63 10.95
C PRO A 10 21.32 7.79 10.24
N ASN A 11 21.10 7.09 9.13
CA ASN A 11 19.81 7.10 8.44
C ASN A 11 18.70 6.44 9.26
N GLN A 12 18.98 5.29 9.89
CA GLN A 12 18.01 4.59 10.75
C GLN A 12 17.71 5.40 12.01
N LEU A 13 18.75 6.01 12.61
CA LEU A 13 18.57 6.91 13.75
C LEU A 13 17.71 8.12 13.38
N ARG A 14 17.96 8.73 12.21
CA ARG A 14 17.13 9.81 11.69
C ARG A 14 15.67 9.40 11.59
N SER A 15 15.35 8.25 10.98
CA SER A 15 13.96 7.80 10.84
C SER A 15 13.28 7.56 12.21
N VAL A 16 14.00 7.02 13.20
CA VAL A 16 13.48 6.85 14.56
C VAL A 16 13.22 8.22 15.24
N ILE A 17 14.13 9.17 15.07
CA ILE A 17 13.97 10.54 15.62
C ILE A 17 12.82 11.26 14.95
N GLN A 18 12.73 11.19 13.62
CA GLN A 18 11.65 11.78 12.83
C GLN A 18 10.30 11.23 13.27
N TRP A 19 10.18 9.89 13.41
CA TRP A 19 8.97 9.28 13.94
C TRP A 19 8.65 9.76 15.36
N LYS A 20 9.64 9.85 16.25
CA LYS A 20 9.37 10.27 17.63
C LYS A 20 9.04 11.76 17.81
N LEU A 21 9.63 12.64 17.01
CA LEU A 21 9.52 14.09 17.19
C LEU A 21 8.51 14.76 16.26
N TRP A 22 8.31 14.22 15.06
CA TRP A 22 7.52 14.86 14.00
C TRP A 22 6.30 14.05 13.56
N HIS A 23 6.14 12.81 14.03
CA HIS A 23 4.91 12.06 13.81
C HIS A 23 3.77 12.71 14.58
N ASN A 24 2.80 13.26 13.84
CA ASN A 24 1.53 13.69 14.40
C ASN A 24 0.49 12.64 14.03
N PRO A 25 0.08 11.79 15.00
CA PRO A 25 -0.96 10.81 14.73
C PRO A 25 -2.26 11.53 14.33
N VAL A 26 -3.00 10.93 13.40
CA VAL A 26 -4.24 11.51 12.84
C VAL A 26 -5.26 11.75 13.95
N HIS A 27 -5.43 10.77 14.83
CA HIS A 27 -6.22 10.86 16.05
C HIS A 27 -5.34 10.52 17.25
N ARG A 28 -5.60 11.16 18.39
CA ARG A 28 -4.92 10.89 19.66
C ARG A 28 -5.91 10.35 20.66
N ARG A 29 -5.63 9.16 21.19
CA ARG A 29 -6.30 8.62 22.37
C ARG A 29 -5.99 9.49 23.59
N ASP A 30 -6.99 9.75 24.42
CA ASP A 30 -6.85 10.42 25.72
C ASP A 30 -7.27 9.48 26.85
N PRO A 31 -6.31 8.75 27.47
CA PRO A 31 -6.61 7.81 28.55
C PRO A 31 -7.20 8.47 29.80
N SER A 32 -7.09 9.79 29.98
CA SER A 32 -7.57 10.46 31.19
C SER A 32 -9.10 10.50 31.29
N THR A 33 -9.77 10.41 30.14
CA THR A 33 -11.23 10.46 30.01
C THR A 33 -11.89 9.08 30.01
N GLU A 34 -11.09 8.02 29.96
CA GLU A 34 -11.58 6.66 29.73
C GLU A 34 -11.88 5.90 31.04
N PRO A 35 -12.91 5.03 31.04
CA PRO A 35 -13.13 4.06 32.11
C PRO A 35 -11.93 3.13 32.32
N GLU A 36 -11.78 2.61 33.54
CA GLU A 36 -10.66 1.74 33.89
C GLU A 36 -10.64 0.43 33.08
N THR A 37 -11.82 -0.10 32.73
CA THR A 37 -11.98 -1.28 31.88
C THR A 37 -11.46 -1.05 30.46
N VAL A 38 -11.67 0.14 29.88
CA VAL A 38 -11.13 0.52 28.58
C VAL A 38 -9.60 0.65 28.66
N LYS A 39 -9.08 1.30 29.70
CA LYS A 39 -7.62 1.41 29.90
C LYS A 39 -6.96 0.04 29.99
N GLU A 40 -7.59 -0.89 30.70
CA GLU A 40 -7.08 -2.25 30.83
C GLU A 40 -7.11 -3.00 29.50
N CYS A 41 -8.17 -2.85 28.67
CA CYS A 41 -8.19 -3.39 27.31
C CYS A 41 -6.99 -2.88 26.49
N PHE A 42 -6.69 -1.57 26.54
CA PHE A 42 -5.53 -1.03 25.82
C PHE A 42 -4.18 -1.44 26.44
N ARG A 43 -4.12 -1.72 27.75
CA ARG A 43 -2.92 -2.30 28.37
C ARG A 43 -2.68 -3.72 27.86
N LEU A 44 -3.73 -4.55 27.83
CA LEU A 44 -3.70 -5.90 27.25
C LEU A 44 -3.34 -5.85 25.76
N LEU A 45 -3.85 -4.86 25.02
CA LEU A 45 -3.48 -4.64 23.63
C LEU A 45 -1.99 -4.33 23.49
N GLY A 46 -1.44 -3.45 24.34
CA GLY A 46 -0.01 -3.12 24.31
C GLY A 46 0.91 -4.28 24.73
N LEU A 47 0.43 -5.18 25.58
CA LEU A 47 1.16 -6.39 25.97
C LEU A 47 1.22 -7.41 24.83
N THR A 48 0.06 -7.71 24.25
CA THR A 48 -0.08 -8.75 23.21
C THR A 48 0.35 -8.27 21.83
N SER A 49 0.31 -6.95 21.60
CA SER A 49 0.52 -6.36 20.30
C SER A 49 1.50 -5.19 20.37
N ARG A 50 2.75 -5.42 19.97
CA ARG A 50 3.77 -4.35 19.99
C ARG A 50 3.49 -3.29 18.93
N SER A 51 3.79 -3.60 17.67
CA SER A 51 3.71 -2.62 16.58
C SER A 51 2.27 -2.30 16.18
N PHE A 52 1.36 -3.27 16.25
CA PHE A 52 -0.04 -3.09 15.83
C PHE A 52 -0.82 -2.23 16.84
N ALA A 53 -0.53 -2.30 18.15
CA ALA A 53 -1.18 -1.43 19.14
C ALA A 53 -0.94 0.05 18.89
N LEU A 54 0.24 0.43 18.37
CA LEU A 54 0.51 1.81 17.98
C LEU A 54 -0.43 2.26 16.86
N VAL A 55 -0.60 1.41 15.85
CA VAL A 55 -1.42 1.72 14.67
C VAL A 55 -2.91 1.75 15.01
N ILE A 56 -3.38 0.83 15.88
CA ILE A 56 -4.77 0.83 16.36
C ILE A 56 -5.08 2.12 17.12
N GLN A 57 -4.15 2.61 17.95
CA GLN A 57 -4.37 3.81 18.77
C GLN A 57 -4.47 5.12 17.97
N GLU A 58 -4.15 5.10 16.67
CA GLU A 58 -4.26 6.25 15.78
C GLU A 58 -5.57 6.27 14.98
N LEU A 59 -6.41 5.23 15.12
CA LEU A 59 -7.72 5.16 14.47
C LEU A 59 -8.68 6.24 14.96
N THR A 60 -9.66 6.56 14.11
CA THR A 60 -10.78 7.43 14.48
C THR A 60 -11.44 6.99 15.80
N PRO A 61 -11.97 7.92 16.62
CA PRO A 61 -12.65 7.58 17.86
C PRO A 61 -13.79 6.54 17.70
N GLU A 62 -14.45 6.53 16.53
CA GLU A 62 -15.52 5.60 16.18
C GLU A 62 -15.03 4.15 16.04
N LEU A 63 -13.83 3.93 15.49
CA LEU A 63 -13.26 2.60 15.24
C LEU A 63 -12.20 2.17 16.25
N LEU A 64 -11.66 3.10 17.04
CA LEU A 64 -10.57 2.87 17.98
C LEU A 64 -10.86 1.71 18.94
N LEU A 65 -11.99 1.77 19.68
CA LEU A 65 -12.36 0.72 20.63
C LEU A 65 -12.85 -0.56 19.93
N PRO A 66 -13.76 -0.52 18.94
CA PRO A 66 -14.20 -1.73 18.24
C PRO A 66 -13.07 -2.54 17.62
N VAL A 67 -12.09 -1.90 16.97
CA VAL A 67 -10.95 -2.60 16.36
C VAL A 67 -9.99 -3.13 17.44
N ALA A 68 -9.79 -2.40 18.54
CA ALA A 68 -9.01 -2.90 19.68
C ALA A 68 -9.63 -4.16 20.29
N LEU A 69 -10.95 -4.14 20.54
CA LEU A 69 -11.68 -5.31 21.06
C LEU A 69 -11.67 -6.46 20.06
N PHE A 70 -11.88 -6.19 18.77
CA PHE A 70 -11.79 -7.20 17.74
C PHE A 70 -10.42 -7.90 17.75
N TYR A 71 -9.34 -7.14 17.85
CA TYR A 71 -7.99 -7.69 17.98
C TYR A 71 -7.84 -8.56 19.24
N LEU A 72 -8.29 -8.08 20.40
CA LEU A 72 -8.17 -8.81 21.67
C LEU A 72 -8.95 -10.13 21.66
N VAL A 73 -10.16 -10.14 21.10
CA VAL A 73 -10.96 -11.37 20.96
C VAL A 73 -10.22 -12.39 20.11
N LEU A 74 -9.72 -11.99 18.94
CA LEU A 74 -9.00 -12.89 18.05
C LEU A 74 -7.65 -13.34 18.62
N ARG A 75 -6.95 -12.46 19.36
CA ARG A 75 -5.72 -12.82 20.06
C ARG A 75 -5.97 -13.82 21.19
N GLY A 76 -7.10 -13.70 21.91
CA GLY A 76 -7.53 -14.69 22.89
C GLY A 76 -7.77 -16.05 22.25
N LEU A 77 -8.44 -16.06 21.08
CA LEU A 77 -8.66 -17.27 20.29
C LEU A 77 -7.34 -17.91 19.82
N ASP A 78 -6.42 -17.12 19.22
CA ASP A 78 -5.05 -17.54 18.85
C ASP A 78 -4.33 -18.16 20.06
N THR A 79 -4.43 -17.55 21.25
CA THR A 79 -3.73 -18.03 22.45
C THR A 79 -4.20 -19.44 22.86
N ILE A 80 -5.47 -19.79 22.61
CA ILE A 80 -5.99 -21.15 22.85
C ILE A 80 -5.50 -22.12 21.77
N GLU A 81 -5.43 -21.65 20.51
CA GLU A 81 -4.99 -22.44 19.36
C GLU A 81 -3.51 -22.80 19.44
N ASP A 82 -2.66 -21.82 19.76
CA ASP A 82 -1.20 -21.95 19.89
C ASP A 82 -0.78 -22.83 21.08
N ASP A 83 -1.60 -22.92 22.13
CA ASP A 83 -1.23 -23.61 23.37
C ASP A 83 -1.19 -25.15 23.19
N MET A 84 0.01 -25.68 23.03
CA MET A 84 0.26 -27.12 22.87
C MET A 84 0.04 -27.94 24.16
N THR A 85 -0.18 -27.29 25.31
CA THR A 85 -0.45 -27.98 26.59
C THR A 85 -1.91 -28.37 26.76
N ILE A 86 -2.83 -27.76 25.99
CA ILE A 86 -4.26 -28.07 26.03
C ILE A 86 -4.55 -29.33 25.19
N PRO A 87 -5.22 -30.36 25.74
CA PRO A 87 -5.61 -31.54 24.97
C PRO A 87 -6.49 -31.17 23.77
N VAL A 88 -6.21 -31.77 22.60
CA VAL A 88 -6.89 -31.45 21.31
C VAL A 88 -8.41 -31.43 21.43
N LYS A 89 -9.02 -32.43 22.09
CA LYS A 89 -10.47 -32.48 22.27
C LYS A 89 -11.02 -31.29 23.05
N LYS A 90 -10.32 -30.87 24.10
CA LYS A 90 -10.68 -29.68 24.90
C LYS A 90 -10.46 -28.40 24.09
N LYS A 91 -9.33 -28.30 23.40
CA LYS A 91 -8.98 -27.17 22.52
C LYS A 91 -10.06 -26.95 21.46
N ALA A 92 -10.46 -27.99 20.75
CA ALA A 92 -11.47 -27.89 19.71
C ALA A 92 -12.83 -27.36 20.22
N THR A 93 -13.30 -27.87 21.36
CA THR A 93 -14.52 -27.35 22.00
C THR A 93 -14.37 -25.89 22.40
N LEU A 94 -13.25 -25.52 23.04
CA LEU A 94 -12.97 -24.13 23.42
C LEU A 94 -12.96 -23.19 22.21
N LEU A 95 -12.36 -23.61 21.09
CA LEU A 95 -12.30 -22.81 19.86
C LEU A 95 -13.68 -22.63 19.21
N GLN A 96 -14.47 -23.70 19.10
CA GLN A 96 -15.81 -23.68 18.51
C GLN A 96 -16.78 -22.82 19.34
N GLU A 97 -16.71 -22.93 20.66
CA GLU A 97 -17.61 -22.24 21.60
C GLU A 97 -17.09 -20.87 22.05
N PHE A 98 -15.88 -20.44 21.63
CA PHE A 98 -15.27 -19.18 22.08
C PHE A 98 -16.16 -17.95 21.81
N HIS A 99 -16.88 -17.95 20.69
CA HIS A 99 -17.80 -16.87 20.35
C HIS A 99 -19.02 -16.78 21.28
N GLU A 100 -19.36 -17.85 22.00
CA GLU A 100 -20.42 -17.89 23.01
C GLU A 100 -19.94 -17.35 24.36
N THR A 101 -18.65 -17.53 24.68
CA THR A 101 -18.07 -17.02 25.93
C THR A 101 -18.13 -15.50 26.01
N MET A 102 -18.16 -14.81 24.87
CA MET A 102 -18.38 -13.37 24.76
C MET A 102 -19.73 -12.88 25.33
N GLU A 103 -20.68 -13.77 25.57
CA GLU A 103 -21.97 -13.47 26.19
C GLU A 103 -21.96 -13.76 27.71
N VAL A 104 -21.01 -14.56 28.19
CA VAL A 104 -20.95 -15.04 29.57
C VAL A 104 -20.22 -14.02 30.45
N ASP A 105 -20.96 -13.36 31.34
CA ASP A 105 -20.38 -12.39 32.27
C ASP A 105 -19.37 -13.07 33.21
N GLY A 106 -18.18 -12.48 33.32
CA GLY A 106 -17.11 -12.98 34.19
C GLY A 106 -16.34 -14.18 33.64
N TRP A 107 -16.51 -14.55 32.37
CA TRP A 107 -15.75 -15.64 31.78
C TRP A 107 -14.25 -15.33 31.75
N GLN A 108 -13.45 -16.29 32.21
CA GLN A 108 -11.99 -16.24 32.26
C GLN A 108 -11.44 -17.65 32.02
N TYR A 109 -10.21 -17.74 31.53
CA TYR A 109 -9.52 -19.01 31.33
C TYR A 109 -8.09 -18.96 31.87
N HIS A 110 -7.82 -19.81 32.88
CA HIS A 110 -6.58 -19.81 33.68
C HIS A 110 -5.65 -21.00 33.41
N GLU A 111 -6.05 -21.89 32.49
CA GLU A 111 -5.29 -23.13 32.22
C GLU A 111 -4.26 -22.99 31.08
N SER A 112 -4.15 -21.80 30.46
CA SER A 112 -3.17 -21.58 29.40
C SER A 112 -1.77 -21.33 29.95
N ASN A 113 -0.76 -21.87 29.27
CA ASN A 113 0.66 -21.64 29.55
C ASN A 113 1.34 -20.72 28.54
N GLU A 114 0.58 -20.17 27.61
CA GLU A 114 1.11 -19.27 26.58
C GLU A 114 1.54 -17.91 27.12
N LYS A 115 2.39 -17.22 26.35
CA LYS A 115 2.95 -15.91 26.72
C LYS A 115 1.87 -14.84 26.98
N ASP A 116 0.75 -14.93 26.27
CA ASP A 116 -0.33 -13.95 26.26
C ASP A 116 -1.51 -14.38 27.16
N LYS A 117 -1.32 -15.40 28.02
CA LYS A 117 -2.37 -15.96 28.89
C LYS A 117 -3.08 -14.93 29.78
N GLU A 118 -2.42 -13.84 30.17
CA GLU A 118 -3.03 -12.78 30.99
C GLU A 118 -4.29 -12.21 30.32
N LEU A 119 -4.35 -12.20 28.98
CA LEU A 119 -5.54 -11.81 28.23
C LEU A 119 -6.72 -12.75 28.48
N LEU A 120 -6.47 -14.06 28.53
CA LEU A 120 -7.49 -15.07 28.81
C LEU A 120 -7.91 -15.06 30.28
N GLU A 121 -6.96 -14.83 31.20
CA GLU A 121 -7.21 -14.70 32.63
C GLU A 121 -8.07 -13.47 32.97
N LYS A 122 -8.01 -12.41 32.15
CA LYS A 122 -8.76 -11.15 32.31
C LYS A 122 -9.78 -10.90 31.19
N PHE A 123 -10.25 -11.96 30.55
CA PHE A 123 -11.12 -11.83 29.37
C PHE A 123 -12.50 -11.23 29.72
N ASP A 124 -12.92 -11.33 30.99
CA ASP A 124 -14.12 -10.69 31.53
C ASP A 124 -14.15 -9.18 31.28
N ILE A 125 -12.99 -8.52 31.31
CA ILE A 125 -12.86 -7.08 31.05
C ILE A 125 -13.14 -6.76 29.59
N VAL A 126 -12.67 -7.62 28.66
CA VAL A 126 -12.94 -7.50 27.23
C VAL A 126 -14.45 -7.66 26.97
N ILE A 127 -15.09 -8.62 27.65
CA ILE A 127 -16.54 -8.87 27.55
C ILE A 127 -17.36 -7.64 28.00
N ILE A 128 -16.97 -7.00 29.11
CA ILE A 128 -17.65 -5.79 29.60
C ILE A 128 -17.67 -4.69 28.54
N GLU A 129 -16.56 -4.48 27.83
CA GLU A 129 -16.48 -3.45 26.78
C GLU A 129 -17.14 -3.90 25.47
N LEU A 130 -17.07 -5.18 25.11
CA LEU A 130 -17.81 -5.74 23.97
C LEU A 130 -19.32 -5.53 24.09
N LYS A 131 -19.88 -5.62 25.31
CA LYS A 131 -21.32 -5.38 25.52
C LYS A 131 -21.73 -3.90 25.38
N LYS A 132 -20.76 -2.96 25.34
CA LYS A 132 -21.02 -1.51 25.26
C LYS A 132 -20.88 -0.94 23.84
N ILE A 133 -20.24 -1.65 22.92
CA ILE A 133 -20.12 -1.18 21.53
C ILE A 133 -21.45 -1.30 20.78
N LYS A 134 -21.52 -0.71 19.59
CA LYS A 134 -22.71 -0.79 18.73
C LYS A 134 -23.03 -2.26 18.40
N PRO A 135 -24.30 -2.69 18.45
CA PRO A 135 -24.69 -4.08 18.17
C PRO A 135 -24.16 -4.59 16.82
N GLN A 136 -24.14 -3.73 15.80
CA GLN A 136 -23.62 -4.08 14.47
C GLN A 136 -22.14 -4.48 14.51
N TYR A 137 -21.32 -3.81 15.33
CA TYR A 137 -19.92 -4.16 15.50
C TYR A 137 -19.74 -5.44 16.30
N TYR A 138 -20.54 -5.62 17.35
CA TYR A 138 -20.55 -6.84 18.14
C TYR A 138 -20.89 -8.07 17.28
N ASP A 139 -21.92 -7.99 16.46
CA ASP A 139 -22.34 -9.06 15.55
C ASP A 139 -21.26 -9.42 14.54
N ILE A 140 -20.52 -8.43 14.02
CA ILE A 140 -19.38 -8.65 13.13
C ILE A 140 -18.27 -9.41 13.87
N ILE A 141 -17.86 -8.93 15.06
CA ILE A 141 -16.81 -9.57 15.86
C ILE A 141 -17.20 -11.02 16.17
N LYS A 142 -18.42 -11.24 16.68
CA LYS A 142 -18.92 -12.57 17.04
C LYS A 142 -18.98 -13.53 15.85
N ASP A 143 -19.46 -13.07 14.69
CA ASP A 143 -19.51 -13.90 13.48
C ASP A 143 -18.11 -14.31 13.00
N ILE A 144 -17.15 -13.38 12.98
CA ILE A 144 -15.78 -13.69 12.59
C ILE A 144 -15.12 -14.63 13.60
N THR A 145 -15.27 -14.37 14.89
CA THR A 145 -14.76 -15.26 15.95
C THR A 145 -15.30 -16.67 15.83
N ARG A 146 -16.60 -16.84 15.52
CA ARG A 146 -17.21 -18.14 15.28
C ARG A 146 -16.61 -18.85 14.06
N LYS A 147 -16.49 -18.15 12.93
CA LYS A 147 -15.92 -18.72 11.69
C LYS A 147 -14.44 -19.12 11.87
N MET A 148 -13.65 -18.25 12.50
CA MET A 148 -12.23 -18.49 12.76
C MET A 148 -12.03 -19.63 13.77
N GLY A 149 -12.83 -19.66 14.85
CA GLY A 149 -12.79 -20.73 15.84
C GLY A 149 -13.13 -22.10 15.27
N ASN A 150 -14.15 -22.18 14.39
CA ASN A 150 -14.47 -23.42 13.68
C ASN A 150 -13.32 -23.87 12.76
N GLY A 151 -12.77 -22.96 11.95
CA GLY A 151 -11.65 -23.30 11.07
C GLY A 151 -10.40 -23.77 11.83
N MET A 152 -10.06 -23.08 12.92
CA MET A 152 -8.95 -23.47 13.80
C MET A 152 -9.20 -24.83 14.48
N ALA A 153 -10.43 -25.12 14.89
CA ALA A 153 -10.78 -26.41 15.47
C ALA A 153 -10.66 -27.55 14.45
N ASP A 154 -11.14 -27.33 13.21
CA ASP A 154 -11.01 -28.30 12.12
C ASP A 154 -9.54 -28.64 11.86
N TYR A 155 -8.65 -27.65 11.92
CA TYR A 155 -7.20 -27.88 11.79
C TYR A 155 -6.58 -28.56 13.01
N ALA A 156 -6.93 -28.13 14.21
CA ALA A 156 -6.41 -28.74 15.45
C ALA A 156 -6.80 -30.22 15.59
N GLN A 157 -7.91 -30.63 14.97
CA GLN A 157 -8.40 -32.02 14.95
C GLN A 157 -7.87 -32.84 13.76
N ASN A 158 -7.17 -32.23 12.82
CA ASN A 158 -6.68 -32.90 11.62
C ASN A 158 -5.31 -33.56 11.89
N ASP A 159 -5.34 -34.77 12.45
CA ASP A 159 -4.15 -35.57 12.77
C ASP A 159 -3.22 -35.77 11.55
N ASP A 160 -3.79 -35.94 10.36
CA ASP A 160 -3.02 -36.13 9.12
C ASP A 160 -2.24 -34.85 8.76
N MET A 161 -2.86 -33.67 8.86
CA MET A 161 -2.18 -32.41 8.56
C MET A 161 -1.14 -32.04 9.62
N ILE A 162 -1.36 -32.40 10.88
CA ILE A 162 -0.37 -32.21 11.95
C ILE A 162 0.87 -33.08 11.69
N LYS A 163 0.67 -34.32 11.27
CA LYS A 163 1.75 -35.29 11.04
C LYS A 163 2.49 -35.05 9.73
N ASP A 164 1.74 -34.85 8.65
CA ASP A 164 2.28 -34.82 7.29
C ASP A 164 2.48 -33.39 6.76
N GLY A 165 2.00 -32.37 7.49
CA GLY A 165 2.02 -30.96 7.10
C GLY A 165 0.94 -30.62 6.08
N VAL A 166 0.94 -29.36 5.63
CA VAL A 166 0.05 -28.90 4.55
C VAL A 166 0.47 -29.56 3.22
N GLN A 167 -0.47 -30.15 2.47
CA GLN A 167 -0.15 -30.88 1.24
C GLN A 167 -0.23 -29.98 0.01
N THR A 168 -1.32 -29.23 -0.15
CA THR A 168 -1.62 -28.47 -1.38
C THR A 168 -1.60 -26.96 -1.16
N ILE A 169 -1.41 -26.20 -2.23
CA ILE A 169 -1.52 -24.73 -2.18
C ILE A 169 -2.95 -24.33 -1.78
N GLN A 170 -3.97 -25.09 -2.17
CA GLN A 170 -5.36 -24.79 -1.80
C GLN A 170 -5.59 -24.97 -0.29
N GLU A 171 -5.03 -26.01 0.34
CA GLU A 171 -5.09 -26.17 1.79
C GLU A 171 -4.34 -25.05 2.52
N TYR A 172 -3.19 -24.63 1.98
CA TYR A 172 -2.42 -23.51 2.51
C TYR A 172 -3.21 -22.20 2.46
N GLU A 173 -3.90 -21.94 1.35
CA GLU A 173 -4.75 -20.77 1.19
C GLU A 173 -5.99 -20.85 2.05
N LEU A 174 -6.60 -22.02 2.19
CA LEU A 174 -7.72 -22.24 3.09
C LEU A 174 -7.31 -21.96 4.54
N TYR A 175 -6.11 -22.38 4.95
CA TYR A 175 -5.60 -22.10 6.29
C TYR A 175 -5.44 -20.59 6.50
N CYS A 176 -4.76 -19.93 5.56
CA CYS A 176 -4.60 -18.48 5.59
C CYS A 176 -5.94 -17.72 5.56
N HIS A 177 -6.96 -18.27 4.89
CA HIS A 177 -8.31 -17.71 4.90
C HIS A 177 -8.89 -17.69 6.31
N TYR A 178 -8.86 -18.82 7.01
CA TYR A 178 -9.43 -18.90 8.35
C TYR A 178 -8.71 -18.01 9.36
N VAL A 179 -7.37 -17.97 9.35
CA VAL A 179 -6.60 -17.26 10.39
C VAL A 179 -6.33 -15.79 10.08
N ALA A 180 -6.45 -15.36 8.81
CA ALA A 180 -6.15 -13.98 8.41
C ALA A 180 -7.13 -13.39 7.38
N GLY A 181 -7.63 -14.17 6.43
CA GLY A 181 -8.65 -13.72 5.46
C GLY A 181 -9.93 -13.23 6.15
N LEU A 182 -10.44 -14.02 7.12
CA LEU A 182 -11.60 -13.67 7.95
C LEU A 182 -11.35 -12.41 8.80
N VAL A 183 -10.12 -12.18 9.25
CA VAL A 183 -9.74 -10.95 9.97
C VAL A 183 -9.88 -9.74 9.04
N GLY A 184 -9.43 -9.88 7.79
CA GLY A 184 -9.68 -8.90 6.75
C GLY A 184 -11.18 -8.65 6.54
N GLU A 185 -12.00 -9.71 6.48
CA GLU A 185 -13.46 -9.62 6.32
C GLU A 185 -14.09 -8.80 7.45
N GLY A 186 -13.74 -9.14 8.69
CA GLY A 186 -14.21 -8.43 9.88
C GLY A 186 -13.84 -6.95 9.87
N LEU A 187 -12.58 -6.62 9.60
CA LEU A 187 -12.11 -5.24 9.50
C LEU A 187 -12.84 -4.47 8.39
N THR A 188 -12.99 -5.08 7.21
CA THR A 188 -13.70 -4.46 6.08
C THR A 188 -15.15 -4.16 6.45
N ARG A 189 -15.84 -5.09 7.11
CA ARG A 189 -17.21 -4.92 7.58
C ARG A 189 -17.32 -3.80 8.62
N LEU A 190 -16.39 -3.71 9.58
CA LEU A 190 -16.33 -2.60 10.54
C LEU A 190 -16.11 -1.25 9.85
N PHE A 191 -15.23 -1.19 8.85
CA PHE A 191 -14.96 0.05 8.10
C PHE A 191 -16.17 0.48 7.27
N VAL A 192 -16.86 -0.45 6.61
CA VAL A 192 -18.04 -0.14 5.80
C VAL A 192 -19.21 0.28 6.71
N GLU A 193 -19.44 -0.43 7.81
CA GLU A 193 -20.51 -0.14 8.77
C GLU A 193 -20.32 1.23 9.47
N SER A 194 -19.07 1.61 9.78
CA SER A 194 -18.75 2.94 10.30
C SER A 194 -18.87 4.07 9.26
N GLY A 195 -19.09 3.75 7.98
CA GLY A 195 -19.15 4.71 6.87
C GLY A 195 -17.78 5.26 6.44
N LEU A 196 -16.68 4.74 7.00
CA LEU A 196 -15.31 5.18 6.73
C LEU A 196 -14.63 4.39 5.60
N GLY A 197 -15.15 3.19 5.30
CA GLY A 197 -14.79 2.37 4.16
C GLY A 197 -15.69 2.62 2.94
N ASN A 198 -15.19 2.35 1.74
CA ASN A 198 -16.02 2.34 0.54
C ASN A 198 -16.92 1.10 0.53
N PRO A 199 -18.27 1.24 0.46
CA PRO A 199 -19.19 0.09 0.45
C PRO A 199 -18.90 -0.94 -0.65
N LYS A 200 -18.32 -0.50 -1.79
CA LYS A 200 -17.92 -1.41 -2.89
C LYS A 200 -16.86 -2.44 -2.50
N LEU A 201 -16.15 -2.23 -1.39
CA LEU A 201 -15.19 -3.22 -0.88
C LEU A 201 -15.90 -4.49 -0.40
N ALA A 202 -17.11 -4.37 0.16
CA ALA A 202 -17.92 -5.51 0.56
C ALA A 202 -18.40 -6.37 -0.64
N GLU A 203 -18.47 -5.77 -1.85
CA GLU A 203 -18.85 -6.46 -3.08
C GLU A 203 -17.70 -7.26 -3.70
N ARG A 204 -16.47 -7.14 -3.18
CA ARG A 204 -15.28 -7.82 -3.71
C ARG A 204 -14.49 -8.53 -2.61
N PRO A 205 -14.99 -9.68 -2.10
CA PRO A 205 -14.33 -10.43 -1.02
C PRO A 205 -12.89 -10.83 -1.34
N SER A 206 -12.53 -11.03 -2.62
CA SER A 206 -11.15 -11.38 -3.02
C SER A 206 -10.12 -10.35 -2.56
N LEU A 207 -10.47 -9.06 -2.59
CA LEU A 207 -9.55 -7.98 -2.20
C LEU A 207 -9.21 -8.07 -0.71
N THR A 208 -10.24 -8.32 0.08
CA THR A 208 -10.13 -8.49 1.52
C THR A 208 -9.37 -9.77 1.87
N GLU A 209 -9.63 -10.85 1.13
CA GLU A 209 -8.91 -12.11 1.25
C GLU A 209 -7.41 -11.91 0.97
N SER A 210 -7.05 -11.25 -0.14
CA SER A 210 -5.66 -10.95 -0.49
C SER A 210 -4.93 -10.13 0.57
N MET A 211 -5.60 -9.18 1.23
CA MET A 211 -5.02 -8.41 2.34
C MET A 211 -4.59 -9.32 3.49
N GLY A 212 -5.44 -10.28 3.89
CA GLY A 212 -5.15 -11.25 4.94
C GLY A 212 -4.08 -12.26 4.52
N GLN A 213 -4.25 -12.84 3.32
CA GLN A 213 -3.31 -13.80 2.73
C GLN A 213 -1.90 -13.23 2.65
N PHE A 214 -1.71 -12.01 2.15
CA PHE A 214 -0.37 -11.44 2.01
C PHE A 214 0.35 -11.32 3.36
N LEU A 215 -0.35 -10.85 4.40
CA LEU A 215 0.23 -10.72 5.75
C LEU A 215 0.55 -12.09 6.35
N GLN A 216 -0.37 -13.06 6.23
CA GLN A 216 -0.18 -14.38 6.80
C GLN A 216 0.94 -15.15 6.12
N LYS A 217 0.96 -15.15 4.78
CA LYS A 217 2.04 -15.78 4.01
C LYS A 217 3.39 -15.12 4.32
N THR A 218 3.44 -13.82 4.57
CA THR A 218 4.66 -13.14 5.04
C THR A 218 5.16 -13.69 6.37
N ASN A 219 4.26 -13.87 7.34
CA ASN A 219 4.61 -14.40 8.65
C ASN A 219 5.10 -15.84 8.55
N ILE A 220 4.38 -16.71 7.83
CA ILE A 220 4.74 -18.12 7.64
C ILE A 220 6.12 -18.27 6.99
N ILE A 221 6.45 -17.46 5.98
CA ILE A 221 7.77 -17.51 5.34
C ILE A 221 8.88 -17.08 6.31
N ARG A 222 8.62 -16.05 7.12
CA ARG A 222 9.59 -15.52 8.08
C ARG A 222 9.85 -16.47 9.23
N ASP A 223 8.80 -17.14 9.69
CA ASP A 223 8.79 -17.86 10.95
C ASP A 223 9.07 -19.38 10.77
N ILE A 224 9.41 -19.82 9.55
CA ILE A 224 9.71 -21.23 9.18
C ILE A 224 10.58 -21.97 10.21
N ARG A 225 11.59 -21.29 10.77
CA ARG A 225 12.51 -21.90 11.75
C ARG A 225 11.85 -22.09 13.12
N GLU A 226 11.07 -21.12 13.57
CA GLU A 226 10.34 -21.18 14.85
C GLU A 226 9.21 -22.20 14.74
N ASP A 227 8.46 -22.18 13.64
CA ASP A 227 7.40 -23.15 13.36
C ASP A 227 7.93 -24.59 13.36
N TRP A 228 9.11 -24.82 12.78
CA TRP A 228 9.73 -26.15 12.83
C TRP A 228 10.08 -26.60 14.25
N GLN A 229 10.58 -25.68 15.09
CA GLN A 229 10.92 -25.99 16.49
C GLN A 229 9.68 -26.38 17.30
N ASP A 230 8.54 -25.79 16.95
CA ASP A 230 7.24 -26.08 17.56
C ASP A 230 6.52 -27.27 16.89
N GLY A 231 7.16 -27.93 15.92
CA GLY A 231 6.63 -29.11 15.23
C GLY A 231 5.62 -28.80 14.12
N ARG A 232 5.45 -27.53 13.74
CA ARG A 232 4.50 -27.08 12.70
C ARG A 232 5.16 -27.06 11.31
N ARG A 233 4.37 -27.35 10.27
CA ARG A 233 4.83 -27.45 8.86
C ARG A 233 3.84 -26.78 7.91
N TRP A 234 4.00 -25.48 7.70
CA TRP A 234 3.03 -24.67 6.94
C TRP A 234 3.29 -24.57 5.44
N TYR A 235 4.52 -24.80 4.98
CA TYR A 235 4.78 -24.76 3.54
C TYR A 235 4.09 -25.96 2.89
N PRO A 236 3.32 -25.75 1.82
CA PRO A 236 2.63 -26.84 1.15
C PRO A 236 3.63 -27.78 0.48
N LYS A 237 3.41 -29.09 0.62
CA LYS A 237 4.21 -30.14 -0.05
C LYS A 237 4.28 -29.97 -1.54
N GLU A 238 3.20 -29.52 -2.15
CA GLU A 238 3.14 -29.14 -3.56
C GLU A 238 4.26 -28.16 -3.96
N ILE A 239 4.70 -27.27 -3.07
CA ILE A 239 5.80 -26.33 -3.31
C ILE A 239 7.14 -26.93 -2.90
N TRP A 240 7.30 -27.34 -1.63
CA TRP A 240 8.64 -27.68 -1.12
C TRP A 240 9.22 -28.95 -1.74
N SER A 241 8.38 -29.92 -2.11
CA SER A 241 8.82 -31.18 -2.72
C SER A 241 9.40 -31.03 -4.13
N GLN A 242 9.20 -29.86 -4.77
CA GLN A 242 9.84 -29.52 -6.04
C GLN A 242 11.33 -29.15 -5.87
N HIS A 243 11.75 -28.82 -4.65
CA HIS A 243 13.08 -28.30 -4.35
C HIS A 243 13.90 -29.26 -3.49
N VAL A 244 13.27 -29.94 -2.53
CA VAL A 244 13.93 -30.89 -1.63
C VAL A 244 13.13 -32.20 -1.51
N ASP A 245 13.82 -33.30 -1.22
CA ASP A 245 13.19 -34.63 -1.19
C ASP A 245 12.41 -34.88 0.12
N LYS A 246 12.90 -34.31 1.22
CA LYS A 246 12.26 -34.39 2.55
C LYS A 246 12.10 -33.01 3.16
N TRP A 247 11.11 -32.86 4.04
CA TRP A 247 10.88 -31.60 4.74
C TRP A 247 12.11 -31.16 5.55
N GLU A 248 12.76 -32.10 6.24
CA GLU A 248 13.92 -31.83 7.09
C GLU A 248 15.11 -31.24 6.30
N ASP A 249 15.19 -31.53 5.01
CA ASP A 249 16.24 -31.00 4.13
C ASP A 249 16.10 -29.48 3.93
N MET A 250 14.92 -28.88 4.17
CA MET A 250 14.73 -27.42 4.15
C MET A 250 15.62 -26.68 5.16
N LEU A 251 15.99 -27.34 6.26
CA LEU A 251 16.71 -26.74 7.38
C LEU A 251 18.11 -27.32 7.55
N ASP A 252 18.51 -28.26 6.70
CA ASP A 252 19.87 -28.80 6.63
C ASP A 252 20.76 -27.85 5.79
N PRO A 253 21.87 -27.32 6.35
CA PRO A 253 22.82 -26.47 5.64
C PRO A 253 23.35 -27.08 4.32
N LYS A 254 23.34 -28.41 4.18
CA LYS A 254 23.76 -29.10 2.94
C LYS A 254 22.87 -28.75 1.74
N TYR A 255 21.59 -28.47 1.96
CA TYR A 255 20.61 -28.18 0.91
C TYR A 255 20.20 -26.70 0.88
N GLU A 256 20.99 -25.81 1.49
CA GLU A 256 20.66 -24.39 1.67
C GLU A 256 20.23 -23.68 0.38
N ASP A 257 20.93 -23.87 -0.74
CA ASP A 257 20.56 -23.23 -2.01
C ASP A 257 19.21 -23.71 -2.56
N ARG A 258 18.92 -25.01 -2.43
CA ARG A 258 17.61 -25.58 -2.83
C ARG A 258 16.50 -25.09 -1.91
N ALA A 259 16.75 -25.04 -0.60
CA ALA A 259 15.82 -24.47 0.36
C ALA A 259 15.54 -22.99 0.09
N LEU A 260 16.55 -22.22 -0.35
CA LEU A 260 16.37 -20.84 -0.79
C LEU A 260 15.52 -20.73 -2.06
N ASN A 261 15.66 -21.64 -3.02
CA ASN A 261 14.77 -21.70 -4.19
C ASN A 261 13.31 -22.00 -3.78
N CYS A 262 13.12 -22.83 -2.74
CA CYS A 262 11.79 -23.04 -2.16
C CYS A 262 11.25 -21.76 -1.49
N VAL A 263 12.06 -21.03 -0.73
CA VAL A 263 11.66 -19.73 -0.15
C VAL A 263 11.30 -18.73 -1.26
N SER A 264 12.07 -18.68 -2.35
CA SER A 264 11.73 -17.88 -3.53
C SER A 264 10.35 -18.25 -4.12
N HIS A 265 10.03 -19.55 -4.19
CA HIS A 265 8.72 -20.03 -4.65
C HIS A 265 7.58 -19.59 -3.71
N MET A 266 7.78 -19.68 -2.39
CA MET A 266 6.79 -19.20 -1.42
C MET A 266 6.58 -17.67 -1.49
N ILE A 267 7.66 -16.91 -1.69
CA ILE A 267 7.58 -15.45 -1.89
C ILE A 267 6.83 -15.13 -3.17
N LEU A 268 7.09 -15.87 -4.26
CA LEU A 268 6.34 -15.73 -5.53
C LEU A 268 4.84 -15.97 -5.32
N ASP A 269 4.47 -17.00 -4.57
CA ASP A 269 3.08 -17.31 -4.23
C ASP A 269 2.43 -16.22 -3.38
N ALA A 270 3.17 -15.58 -2.47
CA ALA A 270 2.66 -14.47 -1.68
C ALA A 270 2.52 -13.17 -2.51
N LEU A 271 3.49 -12.87 -3.37
CA LEU A 271 3.50 -11.65 -4.19
C LEU A 271 2.30 -11.52 -5.14
N LYS A 272 1.59 -12.63 -5.43
CA LYS A 272 0.38 -12.60 -6.28
C LYS A 272 -0.77 -11.78 -5.70
N HIS A 273 -0.75 -11.52 -4.39
CA HIS A 273 -1.77 -10.76 -3.67
C HIS A 273 -1.53 -9.24 -3.70
N VAL A 274 -0.33 -8.80 -4.08
CA VAL A 274 0.08 -7.39 -3.97
C VAL A 274 -0.80 -6.45 -4.80
N GLU A 275 -1.16 -6.85 -6.02
CA GLU A 275 -2.02 -6.05 -6.90
C GLU A 275 -3.40 -5.81 -6.25
N GLU A 276 -4.00 -6.84 -5.66
CA GLU A 276 -5.28 -6.74 -4.95
C GLU A 276 -5.16 -5.94 -3.64
N CYS A 277 -4.06 -6.09 -2.89
CA CYS A 277 -3.80 -5.27 -1.70
C CYS A 277 -3.73 -3.77 -2.04
N LEU A 278 -2.99 -3.41 -3.09
CA LEU A 278 -2.88 -2.03 -3.55
C LEU A 278 -4.24 -1.48 -4.00
N PHE A 279 -5.03 -2.28 -4.71
CA PHE A 279 -6.39 -1.91 -5.11
C PHE A 279 -7.32 -1.72 -3.89
N TYR A 280 -7.26 -2.61 -2.90
CA TYR A 280 -8.02 -2.51 -1.66
C TYR A 280 -7.71 -1.20 -0.91
N MET A 281 -6.42 -0.91 -0.73
CA MET A 281 -5.96 0.30 -0.02
C MET A 281 -6.34 1.59 -0.75
N ALA A 282 -6.44 1.55 -2.09
CA ALA A 282 -6.96 2.67 -2.88
C ALA A 282 -8.44 2.99 -2.61
N GLY A 283 -9.19 2.03 -2.04
CA GLY A 283 -10.60 2.20 -1.67
C GLY A 283 -10.84 2.86 -0.31
N MET A 284 -9.79 3.14 0.48
CA MET A 284 -9.92 3.76 1.80
C MET A 284 -10.19 5.27 1.67
N ARG A 285 -11.16 5.78 2.43
CA ARG A 285 -11.56 7.20 2.37
C ARG A 285 -11.00 8.02 3.53
N GLU A 286 -10.85 7.41 4.70
CA GLU A 286 -10.38 8.08 5.91
C GLU A 286 -8.91 7.74 6.17
N GLN A 287 -8.13 8.76 6.56
CA GLN A 287 -6.67 8.67 6.63
C GLN A 287 -6.18 7.69 7.70
N SER A 288 -6.80 7.65 8.88
CA SER A 288 -6.39 6.71 9.93
C SER A 288 -6.69 5.25 9.54
N VAL A 289 -7.82 4.98 8.87
CA VAL A 289 -8.14 3.65 8.34
C VAL A 289 -7.16 3.27 7.23
N PHE A 290 -6.83 4.20 6.34
CA PHE A 290 -5.79 4.00 5.32
C PHE A 290 -4.44 3.65 5.97
N ASN A 291 -3.98 4.44 6.95
CA ASN A 291 -2.74 4.19 7.68
C ASN A 291 -2.76 2.80 8.35
N PHE A 292 -3.89 2.43 8.94
CA PHE A 292 -4.08 1.15 9.61
C PHE A 292 -3.88 -0.05 8.68
N VAL A 293 -4.40 0.03 7.46
CA VAL A 293 -4.23 -1.05 6.47
C VAL A 293 -2.90 -0.95 5.72
N ALA A 294 -2.37 0.25 5.50
CA ALA A 294 -1.17 0.50 4.69
C ALA A 294 0.12 0.11 5.41
N ILE A 295 0.26 0.44 6.70
CA ILE A 295 1.49 0.16 7.45
C ILE A 295 1.82 -1.35 7.45
N PRO A 296 0.91 -2.27 7.82
CA PRO A 296 1.22 -3.69 7.83
C PRO A 296 1.61 -4.23 6.45
N GLN A 297 0.95 -3.75 5.40
CA GLN A 297 1.19 -4.17 4.02
C GLN A 297 2.56 -3.66 3.51
N GLY A 298 2.91 -2.40 3.82
CA GLY A 298 4.23 -1.84 3.53
C GLY A 298 5.36 -2.55 4.27
N MET A 299 5.10 -2.97 5.52
CA MET A 299 6.03 -3.78 6.30
C MET A 299 6.18 -5.18 5.71
N ALA A 300 5.09 -5.78 5.24
CA ALA A 300 5.10 -7.10 4.63
C ALA A 300 5.93 -7.16 3.34
N ILE A 301 5.78 -6.19 2.42
CA ILE A 301 6.60 -6.16 1.20
C ILE A 301 8.09 -5.92 1.50
N ALA A 302 8.40 -5.14 2.55
CA ALA A 302 9.77 -4.97 3.01
C ALA A 302 10.35 -6.26 3.61
N SER A 303 9.55 -7.00 4.38
CA SER A 303 9.91 -8.32 4.89
C SER A 303 10.12 -9.33 3.76
N MET A 304 9.26 -9.35 2.74
CA MET A 304 9.44 -10.20 1.55
C MET A 304 10.79 -9.95 0.90
N GLU A 305 11.15 -8.68 0.68
CA GLU A 305 12.46 -8.32 0.13
C GLU A 305 13.63 -8.75 1.02
N PHE A 306 13.46 -8.66 2.34
CA PHE A 306 14.50 -9.03 3.30
C PHE A 306 14.73 -10.54 3.38
N MET A 307 13.66 -11.34 3.21
CA MET A 307 13.72 -12.81 3.18
C MET A 307 14.18 -13.35 1.83
N PHE A 308 13.91 -12.62 0.75
CA PHE A 308 14.25 -13.06 -0.61
C PHE A 308 15.75 -13.27 -0.81
N ARG A 309 16.12 -14.50 -1.19
CA ARG A 309 17.52 -14.97 -1.36
C ARG A 309 18.41 -14.70 -0.13
N ASN A 310 17.84 -14.74 1.07
CA ASN A 310 18.56 -14.54 2.33
C ASN A 310 18.66 -15.86 3.14
N PRO A 311 19.86 -16.49 3.24
CA PRO A 311 20.06 -17.73 4.00
C PRO A 311 19.63 -17.67 5.47
N ASP A 312 19.64 -16.47 6.07
CA ASP A 312 19.33 -16.31 7.49
C ASP A 312 17.88 -16.72 7.83
N VAL A 313 16.95 -16.65 6.86
CA VAL A 313 15.53 -17.03 7.07
C VAL A 313 15.38 -18.49 7.50
N LEU A 314 16.27 -19.37 7.04
CA LEU A 314 16.28 -20.80 7.39
C LEU A 314 16.95 -21.06 8.76
N LYS A 315 17.70 -20.08 9.27
CA LYS A 315 18.54 -20.21 10.46
C LYS A 315 17.91 -19.57 11.68
N ARG A 316 17.16 -18.48 11.50
CA ARG A 316 16.56 -17.67 12.56
C ARG A 316 15.39 -16.86 12.04
N ASN A 317 14.58 -16.35 12.96
CA ASN A 317 13.55 -15.36 12.64
C ASN A 317 14.21 -14.02 12.21
N VAL A 318 14.04 -13.68 10.95
CA VAL A 318 14.60 -12.48 10.32
C VAL A 318 13.61 -11.32 10.41
N LYS A 319 14.00 -10.21 11.05
CA LYS A 319 13.15 -9.03 11.23
C LYS A 319 13.82 -7.79 10.64
N ILE A 320 13.03 -6.98 9.95
CA ILE A 320 13.47 -5.66 9.50
C ILE A 320 13.86 -4.80 10.71
N THR A 321 14.82 -3.90 10.50
CA THR A 321 15.34 -3.08 11.60
C THR A 321 14.28 -2.10 12.09
N LYS A 322 14.38 -1.66 13.35
CA LYS A 322 13.45 -0.65 13.90
C LYS A 322 13.50 0.67 13.13
N GLY A 323 14.68 1.05 12.61
CA GLY A 323 14.81 2.27 11.80
C GLY A 323 14.11 2.14 10.44
N ASP A 324 14.29 1.01 9.76
CA ASP A 324 13.59 0.75 8.50
C ASP A 324 12.08 0.69 8.72
N ALA A 325 11.64 0.05 9.81
CA ALA A 325 10.23 0.03 10.20
C ALA A 325 9.65 1.44 10.37
N CYS A 326 10.33 2.32 11.12
CA CYS A 326 9.90 3.71 11.28
C CYS A 326 9.86 4.46 9.93
N GLN A 327 10.84 4.23 9.05
CA GLN A 327 10.84 4.85 7.72
C GLN A 327 9.64 4.38 6.88
N ILE A 328 9.38 3.07 6.85
CA ILE A 328 8.25 2.50 6.13
C ILE A 328 6.94 3.07 6.68
N MET A 329 6.80 3.17 8.00
CA MET A 329 5.61 3.77 8.62
C MET A 329 5.43 5.23 8.18
N LEU A 330 6.50 6.05 8.16
CA LEU A 330 6.44 7.43 7.65
C LEU A 330 6.07 7.50 6.17
N ASP A 331 6.59 6.60 5.35
CA ASP A 331 6.35 6.62 3.90
C ASP A 331 4.92 6.13 3.57
N CYS A 332 4.44 5.08 4.25
CA CYS A 332 3.15 4.46 3.98
C CYS A 332 1.94 5.28 4.44
N THR A 333 2.14 6.22 5.37
CA THR A 333 1.05 6.99 6.01
C THR A 333 0.74 8.32 5.32
N GLN A 334 1.51 8.70 4.29
CA GLN A 334 1.33 9.99 3.62
C GLN A 334 0.15 9.98 2.65
N ASN A 335 0.17 9.07 1.69
CA ASN A 335 -0.87 8.89 0.67
C ASN A 335 -0.61 7.60 -0.12
N LEU A 336 -1.58 7.20 -0.95
CA LEU A 336 -1.49 6.01 -1.79
C LEU A 336 -0.34 6.06 -2.82
N GLY A 337 0.04 7.24 -3.32
CA GLY A 337 1.16 7.39 -4.24
C GLY A 337 2.50 7.05 -3.59
N THR A 338 2.75 7.58 -2.39
CA THR A 338 3.96 7.26 -1.61
C THR A 338 3.98 5.79 -1.18
N LEU A 339 2.82 5.21 -0.84
CA LEU A 339 2.71 3.77 -0.59
C LEU A 339 3.08 2.95 -1.83
N CYS A 340 2.58 3.33 -3.00
CA CYS A 340 2.95 2.71 -4.27
C CYS A 340 4.46 2.79 -4.53
N ASP A 341 5.11 3.90 -4.19
CA ASP A 341 6.57 4.04 -4.28
C ASP A 341 7.31 3.10 -3.33
N VAL A 342 6.79 2.86 -2.12
CA VAL A 342 7.33 1.86 -1.19
C VAL A 342 7.27 0.47 -1.81
N PHE A 343 6.12 0.06 -2.34
CA PHE A 343 5.97 -1.23 -3.02
C PHE A 343 6.91 -1.35 -4.22
N ARG A 344 6.93 -0.34 -5.10
CA ARG A 344 7.82 -0.26 -6.26
C ARG A 344 9.30 -0.39 -5.85
N LYS A 345 9.72 0.31 -4.79
CA LYS A 345 11.09 0.24 -4.25
C LYS A 345 11.47 -1.18 -3.85
N TYR A 346 10.62 -1.87 -3.09
CA TYR A 346 10.93 -3.22 -2.60
C TYR A 346 10.81 -4.28 -3.69
N VAL A 347 9.84 -4.16 -4.61
CA VAL A 347 9.73 -5.02 -5.80
C VAL A 347 10.97 -4.92 -6.68
N ARG A 348 11.48 -3.71 -6.93
CA ARG A 348 12.74 -3.51 -7.67
C ARG A 348 13.94 -4.11 -6.97
N LYS A 349 13.99 -4.08 -5.65
CA LYS A 349 15.06 -4.71 -4.87
C LYS A 349 14.98 -6.24 -4.97
N ILE A 350 13.78 -6.83 -4.91
CA ILE A 350 13.58 -8.27 -5.16
C ILE A 350 14.08 -8.62 -6.57
N GLN A 351 13.68 -7.84 -7.58
CA GLN A 351 14.13 -8.06 -8.96
C GLN A 351 15.65 -7.98 -9.11
N LYS A 352 16.32 -7.04 -8.42
CA LYS A 352 17.80 -6.94 -8.41
C LYS A 352 18.50 -8.11 -7.73
N LYS A 353 17.87 -8.71 -6.72
CA LYS A 353 18.37 -9.92 -6.03
C LYS A 353 18.05 -11.21 -6.77
N ASN A 354 17.20 -11.15 -7.80
CA ASN A 354 16.72 -12.33 -8.50
C ASN A 354 17.88 -13.01 -9.24
N ASP A 355 18.05 -14.30 -8.99
CA ASP A 355 19.19 -15.09 -9.45
C ASP A 355 18.78 -15.91 -10.68
N PRO A 356 19.46 -15.79 -11.84
CA PRO A 356 19.16 -16.59 -13.03
C PRO A 356 19.24 -18.10 -12.83
N ASN A 357 19.93 -18.58 -11.78
CA ASN A 357 20.00 -20.00 -11.45
C ASN A 357 18.80 -20.50 -10.64
N ASP A 358 17.96 -19.60 -10.10
CA ASP A 358 16.74 -19.97 -9.38
C ASP A 358 15.70 -20.49 -10.40
N PRO A 359 15.12 -21.69 -10.20
CA PRO A 359 14.07 -22.23 -11.07
C PRO A 359 12.87 -21.28 -11.25
N ASN A 360 12.63 -20.39 -10.28
CA ASN A 360 11.52 -19.44 -10.28
C ASN A 360 11.88 -18.09 -10.93
N TYR A 361 13.10 -17.90 -11.43
CA TYR A 361 13.62 -16.62 -11.92
C TYR A 361 12.66 -15.88 -12.87
N LEU A 362 12.13 -16.58 -13.87
CA LEU A 362 11.23 -16.00 -14.87
C LEU A 362 9.89 -15.60 -14.24
N ASN A 363 9.31 -16.48 -13.42
CA ASN A 363 8.01 -16.23 -12.79
C ASN A 363 8.07 -15.05 -11.81
N ILE A 364 9.17 -14.94 -11.03
CA ILE A 364 9.42 -13.81 -10.14
C ILE A 364 9.57 -12.52 -10.94
N SER A 365 10.36 -12.54 -12.01
CA SER A 365 10.55 -11.37 -12.88
C SER A 365 9.23 -10.89 -13.49
N VAL A 366 8.40 -11.82 -13.97
CA VAL A 366 7.05 -11.52 -14.49
C VAL A 366 6.15 -10.96 -13.40
N ARG A 367 6.14 -11.53 -12.19
CA ARG A 367 5.32 -11.03 -11.08
C ARG A 367 5.72 -9.63 -10.66
N CYS A 368 7.02 -9.36 -10.51
CA CYS A 368 7.54 -8.02 -10.22
C CYS A 368 7.12 -7.01 -11.30
N ALA A 369 7.23 -7.37 -12.58
CA ALA A 369 6.82 -6.52 -13.68
C ALA A 369 5.31 -6.23 -13.68
N LYS A 370 4.46 -7.23 -13.36
CA LYS A 370 3.01 -7.05 -13.22
C LYS A 370 2.66 -6.07 -12.10
N ILE A 371 3.32 -6.18 -10.94
CA ILE A 371 3.12 -5.25 -9.82
C ILE A 371 3.52 -3.84 -10.24
N GLU A 372 4.68 -3.64 -10.88
CA GLU A 372 5.09 -2.32 -11.36
C GLU A 372 4.11 -1.76 -12.40
N GLN A 373 3.67 -2.58 -13.37
CA GLN A 373 2.68 -2.17 -14.35
C GLN A 373 1.38 -1.76 -13.69
N PHE A 374 0.90 -2.52 -12.71
CA PHE A 374 -0.31 -2.20 -11.96
C PHE A 374 -0.16 -0.85 -11.23
N ILE A 375 0.99 -0.61 -10.58
CA ILE A 375 1.27 0.68 -9.94
C ILE A 375 1.26 1.82 -10.98
N GLU A 376 1.84 1.63 -12.17
CA GLU A 376 1.78 2.63 -13.25
C GLU A 376 0.34 2.90 -13.73
N THR A 377 -0.57 1.92 -13.66
CA THR A 377 -1.99 2.17 -13.98
C THR A 377 -2.69 3.02 -12.93
N LEU A 378 -2.29 2.93 -11.66
CA LEU A 378 -2.84 3.75 -10.57
C LEU A 378 -2.22 5.16 -10.56
N TYR A 379 -0.90 5.25 -10.78
CA TYR A 379 -0.13 6.49 -10.81
C TYR A 379 0.83 6.47 -11.99
N PRO A 380 0.38 6.95 -13.16
CA PRO A 380 1.22 7.02 -14.34
C PRO A 380 2.42 7.92 -14.07
N THR A 381 3.63 7.41 -14.26
CA THR A 381 4.81 8.26 -14.23
C THR A 381 4.70 9.33 -15.32
N GLN A 382 4.62 10.59 -14.89
CA GLN A 382 4.61 11.74 -15.78
C GLN A 382 5.99 11.90 -16.41
N ASN A 383 6.24 11.18 -17.50
CA ASN A 383 7.43 11.39 -18.31
C ASN A 383 7.16 12.62 -19.21
N PRO A 384 7.91 13.74 -19.06
CA PRO A 384 7.64 14.97 -19.82
C PRO A 384 7.62 14.76 -21.33
N LYS A 385 8.40 13.79 -21.84
CA LYS A 385 8.44 13.44 -23.27
C LYS A 385 7.18 12.71 -23.74
N MET A 386 6.63 11.83 -22.90
CA MET A 386 5.38 11.11 -23.19
C MET A 386 4.18 12.05 -23.13
N LEU A 387 4.11 12.90 -22.10
CA LEU A 387 3.07 13.92 -21.95
C LEU A 387 3.14 14.95 -23.08
N ALA A 388 4.34 15.36 -23.49
CA ALA A 388 4.50 16.23 -24.65
C ALA A 388 4.01 15.54 -25.94
N ALA A 389 4.29 14.24 -26.13
CA ALA A 389 3.82 13.50 -27.30
C ALA A 389 2.28 13.32 -27.30
N GLU A 390 1.70 13.01 -26.16
CA GLU A 390 0.26 12.82 -25.97
C GLU A 390 -0.50 14.15 -26.13
N ASN A 391 0.00 15.24 -25.53
CA ASN A 391 -0.53 16.58 -25.74
C ASN A 391 -0.39 17.05 -27.19
N SER A 392 0.71 16.71 -27.88
CA SER A 392 0.88 17.04 -29.31
C SER A 392 -0.14 16.31 -30.17
N GLN A 393 -0.45 15.05 -29.85
CA GLN A 393 -1.47 14.26 -30.56
C GLN A 393 -2.89 14.74 -30.27
N LEU A 394 -3.19 15.14 -29.02
CA LEU A 394 -4.48 15.73 -28.65
C LEU A 394 -4.69 17.10 -29.31
N GLN A 395 -3.65 17.94 -29.41
CA GLN A 395 -3.69 19.20 -30.15
C GLN A 395 -3.92 19.00 -31.65
N GLN A 396 -3.33 17.96 -32.26
CA GLN A 396 -3.59 17.62 -33.67
C GLN A 396 -5.02 17.11 -33.91
N LYS A 397 -5.64 16.43 -32.93
CA LYS A 397 -7.04 15.98 -33.02
C LYS A 397 -8.07 17.08 -32.77
N GLN A 398 -7.72 18.14 -32.04
CA GLN A 398 -8.64 19.22 -31.65
C GLN A 398 -8.58 20.47 -32.54
N GLN A 399 -7.63 20.58 -33.47
CA GLN A 399 -7.67 21.64 -34.48
C GLN A 399 -8.61 21.25 -35.64
N PRO A 400 -9.81 21.84 -35.78
CA PRO A 400 -10.47 21.81 -37.08
C PRO A 400 -9.56 22.57 -38.04
N GLY A 401 -9.07 21.89 -39.08
CA GLY A 401 -8.24 22.52 -40.09
C GLY A 401 -9.02 23.62 -40.79
N MET A 402 -8.82 24.89 -40.39
CA MET A 402 -9.32 26.03 -41.14
C MET A 402 -8.71 25.99 -42.54
N GLY A 403 -9.55 25.81 -43.56
CA GLY A 403 -9.10 25.76 -44.95
C GLY A 403 -8.46 27.09 -45.34
N ALA A 404 -7.46 27.05 -46.22
CA ALA A 404 -6.72 28.24 -46.68
C ALA A 404 -7.62 29.39 -47.21
N GLY A 405 -8.86 29.06 -47.65
CA GLY A 405 -9.86 30.05 -48.06
C GLY A 405 -10.48 30.85 -46.91
N GLU A 406 -10.66 30.25 -45.71
CA GLU A 406 -11.24 30.94 -44.55
C GLU A 406 -10.23 31.90 -43.91
N THR A 407 -8.95 31.53 -43.90
CA THR A 407 -7.85 32.40 -43.47
C THR A 407 -7.69 33.61 -44.40
N ALA A 408 -7.81 33.42 -45.71
CA ALA A 408 -7.79 34.52 -46.68
C ALA A 408 -8.99 35.46 -46.51
N LEU A 409 -10.19 34.93 -46.26
CA LEU A 409 -11.40 35.72 -46.02
C LEU A 409 -11.28 36.56 -44.73
N MET A 410 -10.81 35.96 -43.64
CA MET A 410 -10.58 36.66 -42.37
C MET A 410 -9.56 37.79 -42.52
N PHE A 411 -8.46 37.55 -43.25
CA PHE A 411 -7.46 38.58 -43.52
C PHE A 411 -8.04 39.72 -44.36
N GLY A 412 -8.86 39.40 -45.37
CA GLY A 412 -9.59 40.38 -46.17
C GLY A 412 -10.51 41.26 -45.32
N ILE A 413 -11.29 40.67 -44.41
CA ILE A 413 -12.20 41.41 -43.51
C ILE A 413 -11.42 42.37 -42.61
N VAL A 414 -10.31 41.94 -42.02
CA VAL A 414 -9.49 42.78 -41.14
C VAL A 414 -8.88 43.96 -41.90
N VAL A 415 -8.32 43.71 -43.09
CA VAL A 415 -7.75 44.78 -43.93
C VAL A 415 -8.83 45.79 -44.35
N SER A 416 -10.02 45.30 -44.70
CA SER A 416 -11.18 46.14 -45.06
C SER A 416 -11.61 47.04 -43.89
N ALA A 417 -11.69 46.47 -42.68
CA ALA A 417 -12.06 47.21 -41.48
C ALA A 417 -11.03 48.30 -41.16
N LEU A 418 -9.73 47.98 -41.22
CA LEU A 418 -8.67 48.96 -40.99
C LEU A 418 -8.66 50.08 -42.04
N ALA A 419 -8.93 49.77 -43.31
CA ALA A 419 -9.07 50.77 -44.36
C ALA A 419 -10.28 51.68 -44.13
N CYS A 420 -11.43 51.14 -43.72
CA CYS A 420 -12.61 51.93 -43.36
C CYS A 420 -12.35 52.87 -42.19
N VAL A 421 -11.75 52.37 -41.11
CA VAL A 421 -11.42 53.17 -39.92
C VAL A 421 -10.44 54.30 -40.30
N SER A 422 -9.41 53.98 -41.09
CA SER A 422 -8.42 54.96 -41.54
C SER A 422 -9.05 56.03 -42.45
N GLY A 423 -9.96 55.63 -43.36
CA GLY A 423 -10.71 56.55 -44.21
C GLY A 423 -11.62 57.49 -43.41
N ILE A 424 -12.31 56.99 -42.40
CA ILE A 424 -13.12 57.80 -41.48
C ILE A 424 -12.23 58.79 -40.74
N MET A 425 -11.09 58.35 -40.20
CA MET A 425 -10.16 59.23 -39.50
C MET A 425 -9.63 60.35 -40.39
N ILE A 426 -9.17 60.04 -41.60
CA ILE A 426 -8.68 61.06 -42.55
C ILE A 426 -9.81 62.01 -42.96
N GLY A 427 -11.02 61.50 -43.21
CA GLY A 427 -12.19 62.31 -43.54
C GLY A 427 -12.59 63.26 -42.42
N THR A 428 -12.59 62.80 -41.17
CA THR A 428 -12.87 63.65 -40.01
C THR A 428 -11.78 64.71 -39.81
N ALA A 429 -10.50 64.36 -39.97
CA ALA A 429 -9.39 65.32 -39.88
C ALA A 429 -9.48 66.39 -40.97
N TRP A 430 -9.87 66.03 -42.19
CA TRP A 430 -10.09 66.97 -43.29
C TRP A 430 -11.27 67.93 -43.01
N LEU A 431 -12.39 67.41 -42.49
CA LEU A 431 -13.54 68.24 -42.07
C LEU A 431 -13.19 69.21 -40.94
N MET A 432 -12.24 68.85 -40.07
CA MET A 432 -11.72 69.70 -38.99
C MET A 432 -10.61 70.66 -39.45
N GLY A 433 -10.37 70.78 -40.76
CA GLY A 433 -9.48 71.80 -41.35
C GLY A 433 -8.03 71.36 -41.59
N ALA A 434 -7.71 70.06 -41.47
CA ALA A 434 -6.38 69.55 -41.80
C ALA A 434 -6.16 69.51 -43.32
N GLN A 435 -5.07 70.12 -43.80
CA GLN A 435 -4.66 70.07 -45.21
C GLN A 435 -3.63 68.94 -45.41
N PHE A 436 -3.87 68.05 -46.37
CA PHE A 436 -3.03 66.89 -46.68
C PHE A 436 -2.34 66.99 -48.05
N PRO A 437 -1.46 67.98 -48.29
CA PRO A 437 -0.96 68.30 -49.63
C PRO A 437 -0.05 67.22 -50.25
N ASN A 438 0.53 66.32 -49.45
CA ASN A 438 1.52 65.33 -49.93
C ASN A 438 1.17 63.85 -49.65
N VAL A 439 0.02 63.56 -49.02
CA VAL A 439 -0.31 62.20 -48.54
C VAL A 439 -0.41 61.19 -49.68
N PHE A 440 -0.97 61.57 -50.83
CA PHE A 440 -1.06 60.69 -51.99
C PHE A 440 0.29 60.45 -52.69
N LYS A 441 1.23 61.41 -52.62
CA LYS A 441 2.60 61.24 -53.17
C LYS A 441 3.46 60.35 -52.28
N GLU A 442 3.30 60.41 -50.96
CA GLU A 442 4.01 59.55 -50.02
C GLU A 442 3.45 58.13 -50.02
N ALA A 443 2.12 57.95 -50.10
CA ALA A 443 1.51 56.65 -50.26
C ALA A 443 1.95 55.95 -51.56
N ALA A 444 2.07 56.68 -52.67
CA ALA A 444 2.57 56.15 -53.94
C ALA A 444 4.07 55.76 -53.90
N ARG A 445 4.91 56.50 -53.16
CA ARG A 445 6.32 56.10 -52.93
C ARG A 445 6.43 54.84 -52.09
N PHE A 446 5.61 54.72 -51.05
CA PHE A 446 5.61 53.57 -50.15
C PHE A 446 5.14 52.29 -50.87
N LEU A 447 4.09 52.39 -51.70
CA LEU A 447 3.63 51.29 -52.55
C LEU A 447 4.69 50.86 -53.58
N ASN A 448 5.39 51.81 -54.23
CA ASN A 448 6.48 51.49 -55.15
C ASN A 448 7.71 50.86 -54.47
N GLN A 449 7.98 51.18 -53.20
CA GLN A 449 9.03 50.51 -52.41
C GLN A 449 8.64 49.08 -52.03
N LEU A 450 7.36 48.79 -51.82
CA LEU A 450 6.85 47.45 -51.51
C LEU A 450 6.79 46.52 -52.74
N THR A 451 6.64 47.06 -53.96
CA THR A 451 6.56 46.26 -55.20
C THR A 451 7.90 46.06 -55.94
N GLY A 452 9.02 46.54 -55.38
CA GLY A 452 10.37 46.15 -55.79
C GLY A 452 10.84 46.63 -57.17
N SER A 453 11.36 47.86 -57.27
CA SER A 453 12.30 48.25 -58.34
C SER A 453 13.52 48.95 -57.74
N ASN A 454 14.51 48.18 -57.30
CA ASN A 454 15.82 48.71 -56.89
C ASN A 454 16.71 48.88 -58.14
N SER A 455 16.76 50.09 -58.69
CA SER A 455 17.95 50.57 -59.38
C SER A 455 18.81 51.32 -58.37
N SER A 456 19.92 50.71 -57.93
CA SER A 456 20.95 51.39 -57.14
C SER A 456 21.63 52.50 -57.95
N PRO A 457 22.23 53.49 -57.27
CA PRO A 457 23.65 53.70 -57.52
C PRO A 457 24.50 53.90 -56.25
N SER A 458 25.54 53.07 -56.16
CA SER A 458 26.96 53.36 -55.85
C SER A 458 27.37 54.52 -54.90
N ASN A 459 28.00 54.12 -53.77
CA ASN A 459 29.32 54.51 -53.19
C ASN A 459 29.72 56.02 -53.03
N PRO A 460 30.69 56.41 -52.15
CA PRO A 460 31.75 55.59 -51.55
C PRO A 460 32.11 55.80 -50.05
N ILE A 461 32.90 54.83 -49.58
CA ILE A 461 33.92 54.73 -48.52
C ILE A 461 34.64 56.04 -48.12
N ILE A 462 34.96 56.22 -46.82
CA ILE A 462 36.16 56.87 -46.19
C ILE A 462 35.97 56.77 -44.64
N THR A 463 36.64 55.85 -43.93
CA THR A 463 37.93 55.91 -43.18
C THR A 463 37.99 56.81 -41.93
N GLY A 464 38.59 56.28 -40.85
CA GLY A 464 39.06 57.02 -39.64
C GLY A 464 38.38 56.50 -38.37
N ARG A 465 38.88 55.52 -37.60
CA ARG A 465 40.15 55.39 -36.85
C ARG A 465 40.23 56.28 -35.60
N ASP A 466 40.43 55.58 -34.48
CA ASP A 466 41.14 55.96 -33.25
C ASP A 466 40.47 56.83 -32.17
N GLU A 467 40.53 56.23 -30.97
CA GLU A 467 40.83 56.79 -29.65
C GLU A 467 39.71 57.16 -28.66
N LEU A 468 39.81 56.43 -27.52
CA LEU A 468 39.45 56.69 -26.12
C LEU A 468 38.00 56.46 -25.66
#